data_AF-A0A368TN37-F1
#
_entry.id   AF-A0A368TN37-F1
#
_cell.length_a   1.000
_cell.length_b   1.000
_cell.length_c   1.000
_cell.angle_alpha   90.00
_cell.angle_beta   90.00
_cell.angle_gamma   90.00
#
_symmetry.space_group_name_H-M   'P 1'
#
loop_
_entity.id
_entity.type
_entity.pdbx_description
1 polymer ?
#
loop_
_entity_poly.entity_id
_entity_poly.type
_entity_poly.pdbx_seq_one_letter_code
_entity_poly.pdbx_strand_id
1 'polypeptide(L)'
;MSSNLKVVPITLNKEPLPKQKIVVRCDYKGQGSKENHEKLVNALNQMIREDSEITVKGVCIRAGMRTGFDNNVRKSYKDLHSIILKQIDIQTNDRRNTERRELLSALERLRNNTPINTDPVRPGGYISIKMLMRESGVHESTINRYHKDICKECTENKRINTDDVWFFGSEDLTLQGGSGAIKISFSEISPTWLKRSAKDFIKACHATKSSATLIANVHAIRMLGQDICAADGELSPSDIDRPFIENMLYRWSNKKLKWSTRKRRLASLRQYIEWCEDTGSLEFGSTRLITDSDYPKPEEKLPRFIPETVMTQLNKHIDLLHPHVMRFFLVLQEVGMRIGECCALPFDCIYPDDQGDYFIKYYQFKMKKDHVVPISKELTGVIQEQQQAVREELGAPKELLFPTPKMQLGGKRAYPRAGLAWSRGTLIKNLNALADTENILGPDGSVYHFTYHQFRHTTATRMINNGVPQHIVQRYLGHETPTMTSTYAHIMDETLKKEFAAFQGKMVDINGKIYEPEDIAITLVEGSDPDDIDAQWLKKNIAVQSLPNGLCSLPVVQGSCPHANACLNCPNFRTDHRYLPQHRDQLAKTEKIIATCKANGWQRQLEMNDSVKSSLVKIIEPLEVSGHDA
;
A
#
# COMPACT_ATOMS: atom_id res chain seq x y z
N MET A 1 15.64 32.59 10.86
CA MET A 1 16.91 33.32 11.00
C MET A 1 17.61 33.28 9.65
N SER A 2 17.74 34.45 9.01
CA SER A 2 18.24 34.59 7.64
C SER A 2 19.76 34.39 7.60
N SER A 3 20.21 33.20 7.22
CA SER A 3 21.61 32.96 6.89
C SER A 3 21.86 33.46 5.46
N ASN A 4 22.31 34.71 5.36
CA ASN A 4 22.91 35.27 4.15
C ASN A 4 24.14 34.42 3.77
N LEU A 5 23.94 33.45 2.87
CA LEU A 5 25.02 32.79 2.16
C LEU A 5 25.69 33.86 1.27
N LYS A 6 26.79 34.42 1.77
CA LYS A 6 27.71 35.23 0.97
C LYS A 6 28.12 34.40 -0.24
N VAL A 7 27.60 34.76 -1.41
CA VAL A 7 28.14 34.37 -2.71
C VAL A 7 29.56 34.92 -2.76
N VAL A 8 30.55 34.05 -2.58
CA VAL A 8 31.94 34.39 -2.88
C VAL A 8 32.04 34.48 -4.40
N PRO A 9 32.33 35.65 -5.00
CA PRO A 9 32.55 35.73 -6.43
C PRO A 9 33.84 34.98 -6.73
N ILE A 10 33.73 33.84 -7.39
CA ILE A 10 34.90 33.13 -7.92
C ILE A 10 35.36 33.92 -9.13
N THR A 11 36.34 34.81 -8.91
CA THR A 11 37.04 35.54 -9.95
C THR A 11 37.64 34.57 -10.96
N LEU A 12 37.04 34.50 -12.15
CA LEU A 12 37.59 33.85 -13.33
C LEU A 12 38.62 34.79 -13.97
N ASN A 13 39.82 34.85 -13.41
CA ASN A 13 40.97 35.46 -14.09
C ASN A 13 41.95 34.36 -14.48
N LYS A 14 41.89 33.98 -15.75
CA LYS A 14 43.06 33.59 -16.57
C LYS A 14 42.65 33.73 -18.03
N GLU A 15 43.14 34.79 -18.67
CA GLU A 15 43.12 34.94 -20.13
C GLU A 15 43.70 33.69 -20.81
N PRO A 16 43.21 33.32 -22.01
CA PRO A 16 43.81 32.24 -22.78
C PRO A 16 45.29 32.56 -23.03
N LEU A 17 46.18 31.61 -22.72
CA LEU A 17 47.60 31.71 -23.01
C LEU A 17 47.79 32.09 -24.49
N PRO A 18 48.67 33.05 -24.82
CA PRO A 18 48.84 33.52 -26.19
C PRO A 18 49.23 32.36 -27.11
N LYS A 19 48.60 32.28 -28.28
CA LYS A 19 48.89 31.34 -29.37
C LYS A 19 50.29 31.60 -29.95
N GLN A 20 51.34 31.38 -29.17
CA GLN A 20 52.72 31.57 -29.60
C GLN A 20 53.18 30.39 -30.46
N LYS A 21 53.81 30.71 -31.58
CA LYS A 21 54.52 29.75 -32.45
C LYS A 21 55.54 28.99 -31.58
N ILE A 22 55.36 27.69 -31.44
CA ILE A 22 56.30 26.88 -30.68
C ILE A 22 57.58 26.77 -31.51
N VAL A 23 58.66 27.39 -31.02
CA VAL A 23 60.02 27.26 -31.57
C VAL A 23 60.77 26.24 -30.71
N VAL A 24 60.89 25.01 -31.21
CA VAL A 24 61.64 23.93 -30.55
C VAL A 24 63.09 23.98 -31.06
N ARG A 25 64.07 23.91 -30.16
CA ARG A 25 65.48 23.75 -30.56
C ARG A 25 65.66 22.33 -31.13
N CYS A 26 66.38 22.22 -32.25
CA CYS A 26 66.68 20.94 -32.88
C CYS A 26 67.60 20.10 -31.99
N ASP A 27 67.04 19.16 -31.24
CA ASP A 27 67.81 18.10 -30.58
C ASP A 27 67.13 16.75 -30.84
N TYR A 28 67.75 15.93 -31.69
CA TYR A 28 67.27 14.59 -32.05
C TYR A 28 68.42 13.58 -31.92
N LYS A 29 68.10 12.37 -31.46
CA LYS A 29 69.08 11.28 -31.19
C LYS A 29 68.74 10.04 -32.00
N GLY A 30 69.75 9.23 -32.35
CA GLY A 30 69.54 7.97 -33.08
C GLY A 30 69.09 8.19 -34.53
N GLN A 31 67.99 7.57 -34.95
CA GLN A 31 67.45 7.64 -36.33
C GLN A 31 66.64 8.93 -36.62
N GLY A 32 66.88 10.02 -35.89
CA GLY A 32 66.22 11.30 -36.11
C GLY A 32 66.83 12.09 -37.29
N SER A 33 66.02 12.83 -38.05
CA SER A 33 66.49 13.75 -39.09
C SER A 33 65.90 15.15 -38.91
N LYS A 34 66.65 16.18 -39.32
CA LYS A 34 66.23 17.58 -39.28
C LYS A 34 64.95 17.81 -40.08
N GLU A 35 64.87 17.23 -41.28
CA GLU A 35 63.69 17.33 -42.16
C GLU A 35 62.42 16.78 -41.49
N ASN A 36 62.52 15.63 -40.82
CA ASN A 36 61.39 15.04 -40.11
C ASN A 36 61.03 15.84 -38.84
N HIS A 37 62.01 16.41 -38.13
CA HIS A 37 61.77 17.33 -37.02
C HIS A 37 60.97 18.56 -37.47
N GLU A 38 61.39 19.20 -38.57
CA GLU A 38 60.71 20.38 -39.13
C GLU A 38 59.29 20.06 -39.59
N LYS A 39 59.08 18.90 -40.25
CA LYS A 39 57.75 18.41 -40.64
C LYS A 39 56.83 18.22 -39.43
N LEU A 40 57.32 17.61 -38.34
CA LEU A 40 56.55 17.40 -37.11
C LEU A 40 56.25 18.70 -36.36
N VAL A 41 57.21 19.64 -36.29
CA VAL A 41 57.01 20.97 -35.67
C VAL A 41 56.00 21.80 -36.47
N ASN A 42 56.06 21.76 -37.80
CA ASN A 42 55.09 22.44 -38.66
C ASN A 42 53.69 21.84 -38.50
N ALA A 43 53.57 20.51 -38.48
CA ALA A 43 52.31 19.83 -38.26
C ALA A 43 51.69 20.16 -36.88
N LEU A 44 52.49 20.15 -35.81
CA LEU A 44 52.03 20.54 -34.48
C LEU A 44 51.55 22.01 -34.46
N ASN A 45 52.34 22.94 -35.01
CA ASN A 45 51.96 24.35 -35.07
C ASN A 45 50.70 24.60 -35.92
N GLN A 46 50.47 23.79 -36.96
CA GLN A 46 49.24 23.84 -37.76
C GLN A 46 48.04 23.35 -36.94
N MET A 47 48.16 22.20 -36.27
CA MET A 47 47.09 21.67 -35.43
C MET A 47 46.72 22.61 -34.27
N ILE A 48 47.70 23.32 -33.69
CA ILE A 48 47.47 24.35 -32.68
C ILE A 48 46.70 25.54 -33.26
N ARG A 49 47.03 25.98 -34.49
CA ARG A 49 46.33 27.10 -35.15
C ARG A 49 44.89 26.77 -35.50
N GLU A 50 44.66 25.54 -35.97
CA GLU A 50 43.35 25.01 -36.37
C GLU A 50 42.51 24.51 -35.19
N ASP A 51 43.03 24.59 -33.95
CA ASP A 51 42.40 24.04 -32.74
C ASP A 51 41.96 22.57 -32.88
N SER A 52 42.72 21.80 -33.65
CA SER A 52 42.46 20.37 -33.87
C SER A 52 42.91 19.55 -32.66
N GLU A 53 42.30 18.37 -32.44
CA GLU A 53 42.71 17.45 -31.38
C GLU A 53 44.17 17.01 -31.55
N ILE A 54 45.03 17.38 -30.61
CA ILE A 54 46.44 17.03 -30.64
C ILE A 54 46.62 15.66 -30.03
N THR A 55 47.22 14.76 -30.78
CA THR A 55 47.75 13.48 -30.30
C THR A 55 49.11 13.23 -30.94
N VAL A 56 49.97 12.46 -30.30
CA VAL A 56 51.29 12.12 -30.88
C VAL A 56 51.12 11.46 -32.26
N LYS A 57 50.13 10.57 -32.39
CA LYS A 57 49.76 9.94 -33.65
C LYS A 57 49.19 10.93 -34.67
N GLY A 58 48.32 11.85 -34.22
CA GLY A 58 47.73 12.89 -35.07
C GLY A 58 48.77 13.83 -35.66
N VAL A 59 49.78 14.24 -34.86
CA VAL A 59 50.91 15.04 -35.33
C VAL A 59 51.75 14.26 -36.36
N CYS A 60 52.01 12.97 -36.13
CA CYS A 60 52.70 12.12 -37.11
C CYS A 60 51.93 12.02 -38.44
N ILE A 61 50.62 11.76 -38.39
CA ILE A 61 49.76 11.66 -39.58
C ILE A 61 49.76 12.99 -40.33
N ARG A 62 49.59 14.11 -39.64
CA ARG A 62 49.57 15.44 -40.25
C ARG A 62 50.93 15.82 -40.86
N ALA A 63 52.03 15.31 -40.31
CA ALA A 63 53.37 15.47 -40.86
C ALA A 63 53.70 14.52 -42.04
N GLY A 64 52.75 13.68 -42.47
CA GLY A 64 52.95 12.70 -43.56
C GLY A 64 53.80 11.49 -43.16
N MET A 65 53.90 11.18 -41.87
CA MET A 65 54.70 10.06 -41.37
C MET A 65 53.95 8.73 -41.49
N ARG A 66 54.70 7.64 -41.67
CA ARG A 66 54.14 6.27 -41.72
C ARG A 66 53.51 5.87 -40.38
N THR A 67 52.54 4.96 -40.44
CA THR A 67 51.89 4.38 -39.26
C THR A 67 52.91 3.74 -38.31
N GLY A 68 52.83 4.04 -37.01
CA GLY A 68 53.77 3.53 -36.00
C GLY A 68 54.99 4.44 -35.74
N PHE A 69 55.12 5.56 -36.46
CA PHE A 69 56.22 6.51 -36.26
C PHE A 69 56.14 7.28 -34.93
N ASP A 70 55.00 7.24 -34.24
CA ASP A 70 54.81 7.80 -32.89
C ASP A 70 55.78 7.21 -31.84
N ASN A 71 56.14 5.92 -31.99
CA ASN A 71 57.19 5.30 -31.18
C ASN A 71 58.57 5.92 -31.44
N ASN A 72 58.84 6.33 -32.67
CA ASN A 72 60.09 7.00 -33.03
C ASN A 72 60.11 8.45 -32.53
N VAL A 73 58.95 9.13 -32.49
CA VAL A 73 58.82 10.46 -31.85
C VAL A 73 59.25 10.39 -30.38
N ARG A 74 58.76 9.39 -29.64
CA ARG A 74 59.14 9.18 -28.23
C ARG A 74 60.63 8.88 -28.03
N LYS A 75 61.26 8.10 -28.93
CA LYS A 75 62.66 7.64 -28.78
C LYS A 75 63.68 8.66 -29.29
N SER A 76 63.42 9.25 -30.46
CA SER A 76 64.39 10.01 -31.24
C SER A 76 64.16 11.53 -31.21
N TYR A 77 62.97 12.00 -30.80
CA TYR A 77 62.59 13.42 -30.75
C TYR A 77 62.02 13.79 -29.37
N LYS A 78 62.80 13.54 -28.30
CA LYS A 78 62.33 13.65 -26.90
C LYS A 78 61.79 15.02 -26.53
N ASP A 79 62.45 16.09 -26.94
CA ASP A 79 62.03 17.47 -26.62
C ASP A 79 60.72 17.82 -27.31
N LEU A 80 60.59 17.47 -28.59
CA LEU A 80 59.36 17.63 -29.33
C LEU A 80 58.22 16.77 -28.76
N HIS A 81 58.52 15.53 -28.36
CA HIS A 81 57.54 14.66 -27.70
C HIS A 81 57.05 15.26 -26.38
N SER A 82 57.95 15.80 -25.55
CA SER A 82 57.60 16.48 -24.30
C SER A 82 56.69 17.70 -24.55
N ILE A 83 56.97 18.46 -25.61
CA ILE A 83 56.16 19.62 -26.02
C ILE A 83 54.79 19.20 -26.54
N ILE A 84 54.70 18.13 -27.34
CA ILE A 84 53.42 17.55 -27.77
C ILE A 84 52.61 17.13 -26.54
N LEU A 85 53.22 16.44 -25.57
CA LEU A 85 52.53 16.06 -24.33
C LEU A 85 52.07 17.27 -23.51
N LYS A 86 52.88 18.32 -23.42
CA LYS A 86 52.51 19.58 -22.76
C LYS A 86 51.31 20.24 -23.45
N GLN A 87 51.28 20.23 -24.78
CA GLN A 87 50.17 20.80 -25.53
C GLN A 87 48.89 19.95 -25.41
N ILE A 88 49.01 18.62 -25.35
CA ILE A 88 47.89 17.71 -25.03
C ILE A 88 47.32 18.05 -23.65
N ASP A 89 48.18 18.26 -22.65
CA ASP A 89 47.74 18.63 -21.30
C ASP A 89 47.03 20.00 -21.29
N ILE A 90 47.53 20.99 -22.03
CA ILE A 90 46.88 22.30 -22.20
C ILE A 90 45.49 22.14 -22.84
N GLN A 91 45.36 21.46 -23.98
CA GLN A 91 44.06 21.23 -24.63
C GLN A 91 43.10 20.45 -23.73
N THR A 92 43.60 19.45 -23.01
CA THR A 92 42.79 18.66 -22.08
C THR A 92 42.28 19.51 -20.92
N ASN A 93 43.13 20.37 -20.35
CA ASN A 93 42.73 21.26 -19.27
C ASN A 93 41.77 22.35 -19.74
N ASP A 94 41.95 22.88 -20.95
CA ASP A 94 41.03 23.87 -21.52
C ASP A 94 39.65 23.27 -21.83
N ARG A 95 39.61 22.05 -22.38
CA ARG A 95 38.36 21.30 -22.55
C ARG A 95 37.66 21.07 -21.21
N ARG A 96 38.39 20.62 -20.18
CA ARG A 96 37.84 20.42 -18.82
C ARG A 96 37.34 21.72 -18.19
N ASN A 97 38.00 22.84 -18.43
CA ASN A 97 37.54 24.15 -17.95
C ASN A 97 36.26 24.58 -18.67
N THR A 98 36.14 24.30 -19.96
CA THR A 98 34.93 24.55 -20.75
C THR A 98 33.77 23.65 -20.28
N GLU A 99 33.99 22.35 -20.16
CA GLU A 99 33.03 21.40 -19.55
C GLU A 99 32.58 21.87 -18.16
N ARG A 100 33.51 22.36 -17.32
CA ARG A 100 33.18 22.90 -15.99
C ARG A 100 32.30 24.16 -16.06
N ARG A 101 32.59 25.10 -16.97
CA ARG A 101 31.78 26.31 -17.15
C ARG A 101 30.36 25.98 -17.58
N GLU A 102 30.22 25.05 -18.52
CA GLU A 102 28.91 24.57 -18.99
C GLU A 102 28.11 23.90 -17.86
N LEU A 103 28.77 23.05 -17.07
CA LEU A 103 28.16 22.40 -15.91
C LEU A 103 27.70 23.40 -14.84
N LEU A 104 28.53 24.39 -14.50
CA LEU A 104 28.16 25.40 -13.50
C LEU A 104 27.01 26.29 -13.98
N SER A 105 27.04 26.70 -15.25
CA SER A 105 25.96 27.48 -15.87
C SER A 105 24.64 26.69 -15.92
N ALA A 106 24.71 25.39 -16.25
CA ALA A 106 23.56 24.49 -16.21
C ALA A 106 23.00 24.32 -14.79
N LEU A 107 23.86 24.14 -13.78
CA LEU A 107 23.46 24.07 -12.37
C LEU A 107 22.73 25.33 -11.92
N GLU A 108 23.24 26.50 -12.28
CA GLU A 108 22.64 27.78 -11.93
C GLU A 108 21.25 27.95 -12.54
N ARG A 109 21.10 27.63 -13.83
CA ARG A 109 19.79 27.61 -14.51
C ARG A 109 18.80 26.68 -13.83
N LEU A 110 19.23 25.47 -13.47
CA LEU A 110 18.40 24.48 -12.79
C LEU A 110 17.97 24.93 -11.39
N ARG A 111 18.86 25.61 -10.64
CA ARG A 111 18.54 26.20 -9.32
C ARG A 111 17.53 27.34 -9.42
N ASN A 112 17.70 28.20 -10.43
CA ASN A 112 16.83 29.36 -10.66
C ASN A 112 15.53 29.01 -11.39
N ASN A 113 15.29 27.71 -11.65
CA ASN A 113 14.09 27.21 -12.33
C ASN A 113 13.91 27.75 -13.76
N THR A 114 15.02 28.03 -14.46
CA THR A 114 15.06 28.51 -15.86
C THR A 114 15.90 27.57 -16.76
N PRO A 115 15.58 26.26 -16.84
CA PRO A 115 16.32 25.33 -17.69
C PRO A 115 16.05 25.58 -19.18
N ILE A 116 17.00 25.16 -20.02
CA ILE A 116 16.90 25.28 -21.49
C ILE A 116 16.54 23.91 -22.12
N ASN A 117 17.21 22.84 -21.68
CA ASN A 117 17.12 21.53 -22.32
C ASN A 117 16.38 20.49 -21.46
N THR A 118 15.91 20.89 -20.28
CA THR A 118 15.28 20.01 -19.30
C THR A 118 14.02 20.64 -18.71
N ASP A 119 13.13 19.82 -18.14
CA ASP A 119 11.98 20.35 -17.41
C ASP A 119 12.41 21.10 -16.15
N PRO A 120 11.68 22.14 -15.72
CA PRO A 120 11.93 22.83 -14.46
C PRO A 120 11.94 21.88 -13.26
N VAL A 121 12.88 22.11 -12.32
CA VAL A 121 12.98 21.29 -11.13
C VAL A 121 11.78 21.61 -10.22
N ARG A 122 10.92 20.62 -10.00
CA ARG A 122 9.75 20.78 -9.12
C ARG A 122 10.17 21.25 -7.73
N PRO A 123 9.40 22.12 -7.05
CA PRO A 123 9.68 22.54 -5.68
C PRO A 123 9.97 21.37 -4.73
N GLY A 124 11.03 21.49 -3.94
CA GLY A 124 11.58 20.45 -3.07
C GLY A 124 12.18 19.24 -3.80
N GLY A 125 12.39 19.32 -5.11
CA GLY A 125 13.16 18.37 -5.90
C GLY A 125 14.66 18.59 -5.74
N TYR A 126 15.46 17.76 -6.39
CA TYR A 126 16.92 17.86 -6.41
C TYR A 126 17.45 17.71 -7.83
N ILE A 127 18.66 18.19 -8.07
CA ILE A 127 19.31 18.12 -9.37
C ILE A 127 20.10 16.81 -9.45
N SER A 128 19.64 15.87 -10.26
CA SER A 128 20.35 14.61 -10.52
C SER A 128 21.44 14.78 -11.57
N ILE A 129 22.45 13.91 -11.55
CA ILE A 129 23.52 13.89 -12.57
C ILE A 129 22.94 13.73 -13.98
N LYS A 130 21.91 12.89 -14.14
CA LYS A 130 21.24 12.70 -15.44
C LYS A 130 20.56 13.97 -15.94
N MET A 131 19.98 14.74 -15.03
CA MET A 131 19.37 16.02 -15.37
C MET A 131 20.44 17.04 -15.76
N LEU A 132 21.51 17.12 -14.98
CA LEU A 132 22.64 18.00 -15.26
C LEU A 132 23.30 17.68 -16.61
N MET A 133 23.50 16.39 -16.93
CA MET A 133 24.01 15.95 -18.23
C MET A 133 23.14 16.41 -19.40
N ARG A 134 21.81 16.31 -19.28
CA ARG A 134 20.89 16.77 -20.33
C ARG A 134 20.91 18.28 -20.49
N GLU A 135 21.04 19.00 -19.37
CA GLU A 135 21.05 20.47 -19.38
C GLU A 135 22.38 21.04 -19.90
N SER A 136 23.52 20.43 -19.56
CA SER A 136 24.86 20.90 -19.95
C SER A 136 25.39 20.29 -21.25
N GLY A 137 24.91 19.10 -21.66
CA GLY A 137 25.48 18.32 -22.74
C GLY A 137 26.73 17.51 -22.36
N VAL A 138 27.25 17.65 -21.14
CA VAL A 138 28.44 16.93 -20.66
C VAL A 138 28.05 15.54 -20.15
N HIS A 139 28.62 14.49 -20.73
CA HIS A 139 28.27 13.10 -20.43
C HIS A 139 28.53 12.70 -18.97
N GLU A 140 27.67 11.83 -18.41
CA GLU A 140 27.72 11.37 -17.01
C GLU A 140 29.08 10.78 -16.60
N SER A 141 29.72 10.00 -17.49
CA SER A 141 31.06 9.43 -17.21
C SER A 141 32.15 10.50 -17.06
N THR A 142 32.06 11.61 -17.80
CA THR A 142 32.99 12.74 -17.73
C THR A 142 32.80 13.48 -16.41
N ILE A 143 31.54 13.75 -16.03
CA ILE A 143 31.18 14.39 -14.76
C ILE A 143 31.74 13.57 -13.59
N ASN A 144 31.45 12.27 -13.56
CA ASN A 144 31.87 11.37 -12.47
C ASN A 144 33.38 11.25 -12.34
N ARG A 145 34.12 11.28 -13.46
CA ARG A 145 35.57 11.08 -13.48
C ARG A 145 36.34 12.36 -13.15
N TYR A 146 35.97 13.50 -13.73
CA TYR A 146 36.79 14.72 -13.73
C TYR A 146 36.19 15.88 -12.92
N HIS A 147 34.87 15.88 -12.65
CA HIS A 147 34.19 16.94 -11.91
C HIS A 147 33.55 16.41 -10.62
N LYS A 148 34.39 15.84 -9.75
CA LYS A 148 33.96 15.13 -8.53
C LYS A 148 33.21 16.02 -7.55
N ASP A 149 33.54 17.30 -7.47
CA ASP A 149 32.86 18.28 -6.63
C ASP A 149 31.41 18.52 -7.09
N ILE A 150 31.21 18.70 -8.39
CA ILE A 150 29.88 18.85 -9.02
C ILE A 150 29.09 17.54 -8.90
N CYS A 151 29.75 16.40 -9.13
CA CYS A 151 29.16 15.08 -8.94
C CYS A 151 28.67 14.90 -7.49
N LYS A 152 29.52 15.23 -6.50
CA LYS A 152 29.18 15.15 -5.08
C LYS A 152 27.96 16.01 -4.73
N GLU A 153 27.86 17.21 -5.29
CA GLU A 153 26.71 18.07 -5.05
C GLU A 153 25.39 17.43 -5.56
N CYS A 154 25.42 16.81 -6.74
CA CYS A 154 24.26 16.09 -7.27
C CYS A 154 23.94 14.82 -6.49
N THR A 155 24.94 14.10 -5.97
CA THR A 155 24.71 12.86 -5.20
C THR A 155 24.27 13.13 -3.76
N GLU A 156 24.58 14.29 -3.20
CA GLU A 156 24.04 14.77 -1.91
C GLU A 156 22.52 15.01 -1.98
N ASN A 157 21.91 15.04 -3.18
CA ASN A 157 20.47 15.22 -3.39
C ASN A 157 19.90 16.44 -2.64
N LYS A 158 20.66 17.54 -2.58
CA LYS A 158 20.22 18.79 -1.95
C LYS A 158 18.93 19.27 -2.59
N ARG A 159 17.93 19.50 -1.76
CA ARG A 159 16.61 19.96 -2.19
C ARG A 159 16.64 21.45 -2.47
N ILE A 160 16.00 21.87 -3.55
CA ILE A 160 15.89 23.28 -3.95
C ILE A 160 14.43 23.74 -3.89
N ASN A 161 14.20 25.04 -3.70
CA ASN A 161 12.87 25.67 -3.62
C ASN A 161 11.96 25.00 -2.55
N THR A 162 12.43 24.96 -1.30
CA THR A 162 11.77 24.25 -0.18
C THR A 162 10.82 25.12 0.64
N ASP A 163 10.75 26.44 0.43
CA ASP A 163 9.94 27.34 1.28
C ASP A 163 8.45 26.94 1.33
N ASP A 164 7.93 26.48 0.19
CA ASP A 164 6.55 26.00 0.03
C ASP A 164 6.44 24.47 0.08
N VAL A 165 7.50 23.76 0.45
CA VAL A 165 7.53 22.30 0.47
C VAL A 165 8.14 21.77 1.75
N TRP A 166 7.29 21.17 2.57
CA TRP A 166 7.69 20.61 3.85
C TRP A 166 7.99 19.12 3.73
N PHE A 167 9.02 18.70 4.46
CA PHE A 167 9.44 17.32 4.54
C PHE A 167 9.45 16.88 6.00
N PHE A 168 8.57 15.95 6.33
CA PHE A 168 8.49 15.37 7.67
C PHE A 168 9.22 14.04 7.70
N GLY A 169 9.96 13.73 8.77
CA GLY A 169 10.73 12.48 8.91
C GLY A 169 12.21 12.56 8.46
N SER A 170 12.69 13.76 8.11
CA SER A 170 14.11 14.15 8.15
C SER A 170 14.33 15.08 9.36
N GLU A 171 15.58 15.31 9.76
CA GLU A 171 16.06 15.95 11.02
C GLU A 171 15.29 17.19 11.56
N ASP A 172 14.42 17.83 10.77
CA ASP A 172 13.74 19.08 11.10
C ASP A 172 12.31 18.94 11.70
N LEU A 173 11.54 17.90 11.35
CA LEU A 173 10.12 17.77 11.76
C LEU A 173 9.69 16.30 11.90
N THR A 174 9.22 15.89 13.08
CA THR A 174 8.70 14.54 13.34
C THR A 174 7.16 14.51 13.30
N LEU A 175 6.58 13.46 12.71
CA LEU A 175 5.13 13.22 12.72
C LEU A 175 4.79 12.11 13.70
N GLN A 176 3.62 12.19 14.33
CA GLN A 176 3.08 11.05 15.07
C GLN A 176 2.71 9.90 14.11
N GLY A 177 3.28 8.72 14.36
CA GLY A 177 2.79 7.44 13.81
C GLY A 177 3.02 7.20 12.31
N GLY A 178 3.98 7.89 11.68
CA GLY A 178 4.32 7.72 10.26
C GLY A 178 5.73 7.15 10.05
N SER A 179 5.84 6.03 9.33
CA SER A 179 7.13 5.50 8.86
C SER A 179 7.47 6.07 7.48
N GLY A 180 8.35 7.09 7.44
CA GLY A 180 8.99 7.57 6.21
C GLY A 180 8.91 9.08 5.97
N ALA A 181 9.82 9.58 5.13
CA ALA A 181 9.86 10.98 4.73
C ALA A 181 8.60 11.37 3.93
N ILE A 182 7.78 12.27 4.46
CA ILE A 182 6.54 12.73 3.83
C ILE A 182 6.73 14.13 3.26
N LYS A 183 6.40 14.29 1.97
CA LYS A 183 6.41 15.58 1.27
C LYS A 183 5.02 16.20 1.27
N ILE A 184 4.90 17.43 1.78
CA ILE A 184 3.70 18.26 1.69
C ILE A 184 4.05 19.51 0.88
N SER A 185 3.34 19.76 -0.21
CA SER A 185 3.56 20.94 -1.07
C SER A 185 2.39 21.91 -1.03
N PHE A 186 2.70 23.16 -0.72
CA PHE A 186 1.81 24.33 -0.71
C PHE A 186 1.95 25.18 -1.98
N SER A 187 2.83 24.78 -2.92
CA SER A 187 3.22 25.60 -4.07
C SER A 187 2.05 25.95 -4.98
N GLU A 188 1.07 25.06 -5.09
CA GLU A 188 -0.14 25.20 -5.90
C GLU A 188 -1.31 25.89 -5.16
N ILE A 189 -1.08 26.43 -3.95
CA ILE A 189 -2.11 27.18 -3.22
C ILE A 189 -1.94 28.66 -3.53
N SER A 190 -2.99 29.27 -4.06
CA SER A 190 -3.13 30.71 -4.24
C SER A 190 -4.51 31.11 -3.71
N PRO A 191 -4.72 32.36 -3.27
CA PRO A 191 -3.77 33.47 -3.15
C PRO A 191 -2.78 33.33 -1.97
N THR A 192 -1.86 34.29 -1.81
CA THR A 192 -0.77 34.26 -0.82
C THR A 192 -1.26 34.19 0.63
N TRP A 193 -2.35 34.89 0.97
CA TRP A 193 -2.97 34.84 2.30
C TRP A 193 -3.50 33.43 2.62
N LEU A 194 -4.06 32.73 1.62
CA LEU A 194 -4.56 31.36 1.76
C LEU A 194 -3.40 30.38 1.94
N LYS A 195 -2.31 30.56 1.17
CA LYS A 195 -1.10 29.74 1.31
C LYS A 195 -0.48 29.88 2.70
N ARG A 196 -0.39 31.11 3.23
CA ARG A 196 0.19 31.37 4.55
C ARG A 196 -0.61 30.70 5.66
N SER A 197 -1.91 30.96 5.71
CA SER A 197 -2.82 30.34 6.69
C SER A 197 -2.89 28.82 6.53
N ALA A 198 -2.78 28.27 5.31
CA ALA A 198 -2.68 26.83 5.09
C ALA A 198 -1.43 26.22 5.75
N LYS A 199 -0.28 26.89 5.64
CA LYS A 199 0.94 26.47 6.33
C LYS A 199 0.74 26.51 7.84
N ASP A 200 0.18 27.59 8.37
CA ASP A 200 -0.08 27.74 9.81
C ASP A 200 -1.04 26.66 10.33
N PHE A 201 -2.11 26.35 9.59
CA PHE A 201 -3.03 25.27 9.90
C PHE A 201 -2.35 23.89 9.92
N ILE A 202 -1.56 23.56 8.90
CA ILE A 202 -0.82 22.29 8.86
C ILE A 202 0.18 22.23 10.01
N LYS A 203 0.85 23.34 10.34
CA LYS A 203 1.73 23.43 11.52
C LYS A 203 0.96 23.21 12.82
N ALA A 204 -0.27 23.72 12.94
CA ALA A 204 -1.08 23.52 14.15
C ALA A 204 -1.52 22.06 14.32
N CYS A 205 -1.84 21.36 13.23
CA CYS A 205 -2.41 20.00 13.31
C CYS A 205 -1.42 18.85 13.04
N HIS A 206 -0.18 19.11 12.60
CA HIS A 206 0.77 18.05 12.22
C HIS A 206 1.07 17.06 13.35
N ALA A 207 1.10 17.52 14.60
CA ALA A 207 1.41 16.68 15.76
C ALA A 207 0.30 15.68 16.11
N THR A 208 -0.96 15.98 15.74
CA THR A 208 -2.13 15.20 16.16
C THR A 208 -2.79 14.42 15.01
N LYS A 209 -2.41 14.71 13.76
CA LYS A 209 -3.04 14.13 12.57
C LYS A 209 -2.07 13.27 11.78
N SER A 210 -2.61 12.24 11.12
CA SER A 210 -1.84 11.38 10.23
C SER A 210 -1.37 12.14 8.98
N SER A 211 -0.29 11.66 8.37
CA SER A 211 0.23 12.19 7.10
C SER A 211 -0.81 12.22 5.97
N ALA A 212 -1.63 11.17 5.88
CA ALA A 212 -2.71 11.08 4.90
C ALA A 212 -3.77 12.16 5.12
N THR A 213 -4.04 12.53 6.38
CA THR A 213 -4.96 13.60 6.76
C THR A 213 -4.39 14.97 6.38
N LEU A 214 -3.11 15.24 6.69
CA LEU A 214 -2.46 16.50 6.32
C LEU A 214 -2.46 16.72 4.80
N ILE A 215 -2.16 15.68 4.03
CA ILE A 215 -2.25 15.72 2.56
C ILE A 215 -3.71 15.94 2.10
N ALA A 216 -4.70 15.39 2.79
CA ALA A 216 -6.10 15.61 2.46
C ALA A 216 -6.52 17.08 2.70
N ASN A 217 -6.07 17.66 3.80
CA ASN A 217 -6.25 19.07 4.18
C ASN A 217 -5.66 20.01 3.13
N VAL A 218 -4.38 19.84 2.78
CA VAL A 218 -3.71 20.69 1.77
C VAL A 218 -4.41 20.65 0.42
N HIS A 219 -4.84 19.48 -0.03
CA HIS A 219 -5.59 19.38 -1.28
C HIS A 219 -6.97 20.04 -1.21
N ALA A 220 -7.66 20.02 -0.06
CA ALA A 220 -8.95 20.68 0.08
C ALA A 220 -8.79 22.20 0.03
N ILE A 221 -7.76 22.73 0.71
CA ILE A 221 -7.41 24.17 0.67
C ILE A 221 -6.96 24.59 -0.74
N ARG A 222 -6.22 23.73 -1.44
CA ARG A 222 -5.86 23.97 -2.85
C ARG A 222 -7.09 24.09 -3.74
N MET A 223 -8.10 23.25 -3.55
CA MET A 223 -9.34 23.35 -4.32
C MET A 223 -10.07 24.66 -4.03
N LEU A 224 -10.15 25.08 -2.76
CA LEU A 224 -10.67 26.42 -2.42
C LEU A 224 -9.88 27.52 -3.15
N GLY A 225 -8.54 27.44 -3.14
CA GLY A 225 -7.69 28.40 -3.83
C GLY A 225 -7.92 28.47 -5.34
N GLN A 226 -8.15 27.31 -5.99
CA GLN A 226 -8.52 27.27 -7.41
C GLN A 226 -9.87 27.96 -7.66
N ASP A 227 -10.84 27.77 -6.77
CA ASP A 227 -12.17 28.38 -6.88
C ASP A 227 -12.16 29.88 -6.60
N ILE A 228 -11.25 30.36 -5.74
CA ILE A 228 -10.96 31.78 -5.50
C ILE A 228 -10.30 32.41 -6.73
N CYS A 229 -9.25 31.80 -7.28
CA CYS A 229 -8.55 32.34 -8.46
C CYS A 229 -9.41 32.30 -9.74
N ALA A 230 -10.46 31.48 -9.78
CA ALA A 230 -11.39 31.43 -10.89
C ALA A 230 -12.55 32.45 -10.76
N ALA A 231 -12.64 33.18 -9.65
CA ALA A 231 -13.58 34.28 -9.51
C ALA A 231 -13.01 35.56 -10.17
N ASP A 232 -13.91 36.44 -10.60
CA ASP A 232 -13.51 37.73 -11.18
C ASP A 232 -12.98 38.66 -10.07
N GLY A 233 -11.71 39.06 -10.19
CA GLY A 233 -11.06 39.99 -9.25
C GLY A 233 -10.22 39.32 -8.17
N GLU A 234 -9.43 40.13 -7.46
CA GLU A 234 -8.65 39.66 -6.30
C GLU A 234 -9.54 39.60 -5.06
N LEU A 235 -9.97 38.39 -4.69
CA LEU A 235 -10.74 38.18 -3.47
C LEU A 235 -9.87 38.20 -2.21
N SER A 236 -10.39 38.86 -1.20
CA SER A 236 -9.92 38.85 0.18
C SER A 236 -10.63 37.78 1.01
N PRO A 237 -10.16 37.48 2.23
CA PRO A 237 -10.83 36.53 3.11
C PRO A 237 -12.30 36.89 3.40
N SER A 238 -12.62 38.18 3.55
CA SER A 238 -13.98 38.64 3.85
C SER A 238 -14.96 38.44 2.68
N ASP A 239 -14.47 38.22 1.47
CA ASP A 239 -15.32 37.92 0.31
C ASP A 239 -15.72 36.43 0.26
N ILE A 240 -15.12 35.60 1.11
CA ILE A 240 -15.49 34.19 1.23
C ILE A 240 -16.67 34.10 2.20
N ASP A 241 -17.86 34.21 1.65
CA ASP A 241 -19.13 34.14 2.36
C ASP A 241 -19.89 32.85 2.01
N ARG A 242 -21.11 32.73 2.56
CA ARG A 242 -21.96 31.57 2.30
C ARG A 242 -22.30 31.41 0.80
N PRO A 243 -22.77 32.44 0.07
CA PRO A 243 -22.95 32.38 -1.38
C PRO A 243 -21.74 31.89 -2.18
N PHE A 244 -20.52 32.34 -1.84
CA PHE A 244 -19.30 31.89 -2.50
C PHE A 244 -19.12 30.37 -2.33
N ILE A 245 -19.30 29.87 -1.10
CA ILE A 245 -19.15 28.45 -0.78
C ILE A 245 -20.23 27.61 -1.48
N GLU A 246 -21.47 28.08 -1.56
CA GLU A 246 -22.54 27.39 -2.29
C GLU A 246 -22.21 27.26 -3.79
N ASN A 247 -21.70 28.31 -4.42
CA ASN A 247 -21.25 28.26 -5.81
C ASN A 247 -20.02 27.34 -5.99
N MET A 248 -19.07 27.36 -5.04
CA MET A 248 -17.95 26.41 -5.01
C MET A 248 -18.46 24.96 -4.96
N LEU A 249 -19.44 24.66 -4.09
CA LEU A 249 -20.03 23.32 -3.96
C LEU A 249 -20.75 22.89 -5.24
N TYR A 250 -21.44 23.80 -5.91
CA TYR A 250 -22.05 23.57 -7.23
C TYR A 250 -20.99 23.23 -8.30
N ARG A 251 -19.88 23.97 -8.34
CA ARG A 251 -18.75 23.64 -9.23
C ARG A 251 -18.16 22.28 -8.89
N TRP A 252 -18.04 21.94 -7.61
CA TRP A 252 -17.52 20.64 -7.16
C TRP A 252 -18.47 19.48 -7.48
N SER A 253 -19.79 19.70 -7.51
CA SER A 253 -20.74 18.67 -7.93
C SER A 253 -20.66 18.36 -9.42
N ASN A 254 -20.31 19.35 -10.24
CA ASN A 254 -20.16 19.17 -11.68
C ASN A 254 -18.80 18.54 -12.07
N LYS A 255 -17.83 18.50 -11.15
CA LYS A 255 -16.58 17.73 -11.34
C LYS A 255 -16.89 16.23 -11.22
N LYS A 256 -16.27 15.40 -12.07
CA LYS A 256 -16.35 13.91 -12.03
C LYS A 256 -15.60 13.30 -10.82
N LEU A 257 -15.88 13.78 -9.61
CA LEU A 257 -15.28 13.31 -8.37
C LEU A 257 -16.18 12.25 -7.70
N LYS A 258 -15.57 11.18 -7.22
CA LYS A 258 -16.26 10.17 -6.39
C LYS A 258 -16.87 10.83 -5.15
N TRP A 259 -18.06 10.38 -4.75
CA TRP A 259 -18.76 10.82 -3.54
C TRP A 259 -17.84 10.91 -2.31
N SER A 260 -17.09 9.84 -2.01
CA SER A 260 -16.20 9.77 -0.84
C SER A 260 -15.05 10.77 -0.90
N THR A 261 -14.59 11.11 -2.10
CA THR A 261 -13.59 12.15 -2.31
C THR A 261 -14.19 13.52 -1.99
N ARG A 262 -15.39 13.83 -2.50
CA ARG A 262 -16.08 15.09 -2.21
C ARG A 262 -16.34 15.27 -0.71
N LYS A 263 -16.92 14.25 -0.06
CA LYS A 263 -17.13 14.23 1.40
C LYS A 263 -15.84 14.50 2.18
N ARG A 264 -14.74 13.81 1.83
CA ARG A 264 -13.45 13.98 2.51
C ARG A 264 -12.86 15.36 2.30
N ARG A 265 -12.94 15.91 1.07
CA ARG A 265 -12.47 17.27 0.76
C ARG A 265 -13.26 18.30 1.53
N LEU A 266 -14.59 18.17 1.56
CA LEU A 266 -15.46 19.08 2.30
C LEU A 266 -15.20 19.04 3.81
N ALA A 267 -15.06 17.84 4.40
CA ALA A 267 -14.70 17.71 5.81
C ALA A 267 -13.34 18.33 6.15
N SER A 268 -12.36 18.16 5.26
CA SER A 268 -11.02 18.74 5.45
C SER A 268 -11.04 20.26 5.31
N LEU A 269 -11.87 20.79 4.40
CA LEU A 269 -12.04 22.23 4.20
C LEU A 269 -12.77 22.87 5.38
N ARG A 270 -13.85 22.23 5.87
CA ARG A 270 -14.58 22.66 7.07
C ARG A 270 -13.66 22.78 8.27
N GLN A 271 -12.85 21.75 8.53
CA GLN A 271 -11.86 21.78 9.62
C GLN A 271 -10.88 22.95 9.50
N TYR A 272 -10.45 23.30 8.28
CA TYR A 272 -9.56 24.42 8.06
C TYR A 272 -10.27 25.77 8.30
N ILE A 273 -11.49 25.93 7.78
CA ILE A 273 -12.29 27.15 7.95
C ILE A 273 -12.61 27.38 9.44
N GLU A 274 -13.13 26.38 10.13
CA GLU A 274 -13.45 26.45 11.56
C GLU A 274 -12.19 26.75 12.37
N TRP A 275 -11.04 26.15 12.05
CA TRP A 275 -9.77 26.50 12.70
C TRP A 275 -9.36 27.96 12.46
N CYS A 276 -9.57 28.50 11.25
CA CYS A 276 -9.30 29.90 10.95
C CYS A 276 -10.22 30.84 11.75
N GLU A 277 -11.51 30.50 11.86
CA GLU A 277 -12.49 31.23 12.69
C GLU A 277 -12.09 31.19 14.17
N ASP A 278 -11.81 30.00 14.72
CA ASP A 278 -11.46 29.80 16.14
C ASP A 278 -10.18 30.53 16.56
N THR A 279 -9.19 30.60 15.65
CA THR A 279 -7.89 31.22 15.93
C THR A 279 -7.82 32.69 15.53
N GLY A 280 -8.86 33.22 14.85
CA GLY A 280 -8.80 34.53 14.21
C GLY A 280 -7.71 34.63 13.12
N SER A 281 -7.27 33.50 12.56
CA SER A 281 -6.20 33.49 11.55
C SER A 281 -6.67 34.12 10.22
N LEU A 282 -7.97 34.03 9.92
CA LEU A 282 -8.63 34.70 8.80
C LEU A 282 -10.03 35.11 9.24
N GLU A 283 -10.47 36.28 8.77
CA GLU A 283 -11.85 36.76 8.96
C GLU A 283 -12.62 36.55 7.67
N PHE A 284 -13.55 35.60 7.67
CA PHE A 284 -14.43 35.31 6.55
C PHE A 284 -15.68 36.20 6.56
N GLY A 285 -16.36 36.32 5.41
CA GLY A 285 -17.56 37.15 5.29
C GLY A 285 -18.78 36.63 6.03
N SER A 286 -18.74 35.38 6.50
CA SER A 286 -19.78 34.76 7.31
C SER A 286 -19.18 33.66 8.17
N THR A 287 -19.79 33.38 9.33
CA THR A 287 -19.44 32.24 10.18
C THR A 287 -20.12 30.96 9.71
N ARG A 288 -19.57 29.79 10.04
CA ARG A 288 -20.20 28.48 9.76
C ARG A 288 -20.50 28.28 8.27
N LEU A 289 -19.49 28.58 7.45
CA LEU A 289 -19.57 28.50 5.99
C LEU A 289 -19.98 27.13 5.43
N ILE A 290 -19.63 26.04 6.13
CA ILE A 290 -19.98 24.67 5.77
C ILE A 290 -20.83 24.05 6.87
N THR A 291 -21.97 23.50 6.47
CA THR A 291 -23.01 22.90 7.33
C THR A 291 -23.15 21.41 7.05
N ASP A 292 -23.89 20.70 7.91
CA ASP A 292 -24.13 19.26 7.74
C ASP A 292 -24.96 18.94 6.50
N SER A 293 -25.84 19.86 6.07
CA SER A 293 -26.64 19.74 4.84
C SER A 293 -25.82 19.82 3.55
N ASP A 294 -24.61 20.38 3.60
CA ASP A 294 -23.74 20.51 2.42
C ASP A 294 -23.04 19.19 2.07
N TYR A 295 -23.03 18.23 2.99
CA TYR A 295 -22.43 16.94 2.73
C TYR A 295 -23.24 16.16 1.70
N PRO A 296 -22.58 15.62 0.66
CA PRO A 296 -23.29 14.85 -0.34
C PRO A 296 -23.93 13.63 0.31
N LYS A 297 -25.18 13.31 -0.06
CA LYS A 297 -25.87 12.11 0.44
C LYS A 297 -25.06 10.85 0.09
N PRO A 298 -24.79 9.96 1.06
CA PRO A 298 -24.07 8.72 0.80
C PRO A 298 -24.79 7.88 -0.24
N GLU A 299 -24.03 7.38 -1.22
CA GLU A 299 -24.49 6.24 -2.01
C GLU A 299 -24.48 5.02 -1.09
N GLU A 300 -25.63 4.37 -0.93
CA GLU A 300 -25.71 3.06 -0.28
C GLU A 300 -24.88 2.07 -1.11
N LYS A 301 -23.77 1.60 -0.54
CA LYS A 301 -22.92 0.60 -1.17
C LYS A 301 -22.82 -0.58 -0.25
N LEU A 302 -23.20 -1.74 -0.78
CA LEU A 302 -22.90 -3.00 -0.15
C LEU A 302 -21.38 -3.13 0.07
N PRO A 303 -20.94 -3.72 1.20
CA PRO A 303 -19.55 -4.07 1.41
C PRO A 303 -18.97 -4.80 0.20
N ARG A 304 -17.76 -4.41 -0.21
CA ARG A 304 -17.04 -5.04 -1.32
C ARG A 304 -16.32 -6.29 -0.84
N PHE A 305 -17.06 -7.28 -0.37
CA PHE A 305 -16.49 -8.59 -0.05
C PHE A 305 -16.05 -9.32 -1.34
N ILE A 306 -15.21 -10.32 -1.17
CA ILE A 306 -14.77 -11.22 -2.25
C ILE A 306 -15.79 -12.36 -2.32
N PRO A 307 -16.50 -12.56 -3.45
CA PRO A 307 -17.43 -13.67 -3.60
C PRO A 307 -16.75 -15.03 -3.37
N GLU A 308 -17.48 -16.00 -2.84
CA GLU A 308 -16.91 -17.33 -2.53
C GLU A 308 -16.42 -18.06 -3.78
N THR A 309 -17.08 -17.84 -4.93
CA THR A 309 -16.65 -18.36 -6.24
C THR A 309 -15.27 -17.82 -6.64
N VAL A 310 -15.01 -16.53 -6.40
CA VAL A 310 -13.72 -15.89 -6.67
C VAL A 310 -12.67 -16.39 -5.67
N MET A 311 -13.02 -16.48 -4.39
CA MET A 311 -12.10 -16.95 -3.36
C MET A 311 -11.70 -18.42 -3.59
N THR A 312 -12.63 -19.26 -4.02
CA THR A 312 -12.37 -20.66 -4.37
C THR A 312 -11.42 -20.77 -5.57
N GLN A 313 -11.65 -19.97 -6.62
CA GLN A 313 -10.72 -19.89 -7.75
C GLN A 313 -9.34 -19.44 -7.28
N LEU A 314 -9.25 -18.36 -6.50
CA LEU A 314 -7.99 -17.85 -5.99
C LEU A 314 -7.22 -18.92 -5.19
N ASN A 315 -7.87 -19.56 -4.23
CA ASN A 315 -7.27 -20.59 -3.37
C ASN A 315 -6.76 -21.82 -4.12
N LYS A 316 -7.23 -22.09 -5.34
CA LYS A 316 -6.69 -23.17 -6.19
C LYS A 316 -5.32 -22.86 -6.79
N HIS A 317 -4.92 -21.58 -6.84
CA HIS A 317 -3.73 -21.12 -7.55
C HIS A 317 -2.75 -20.34 -6.66
N ILE A 318 -3.01 -20.21 -5.35
CA ILE A 318 -2.13 -19.45 -4.44
C ILE A 318 -0.74 -20.06 -4.28
N ASP A 319 -0.57 -21.34 -4.63
CA ASP A 319 0.70 -22.06 -4.68
C ASP A 319 1.67 -21.50 -5.74
N LEU A 320 1.14 -20.83 -6.77
CA LEU A 320 1.92 -20.11 -7.78
C LEU A 320 2.50 -18.79 -7.26
N LEU A 321 2.01 -18.29 -6.12
CA LEU A 321 2.56 -17.09 -5.49
C LEU A 321 3.89 -17.40 -4.82
N HIS A 322 4.72 -16.36 -4.67
CA HIS A 322 5.88 -16.47 -3.80
C HIS A 322 5.43 -16.90 -2.39
N PRO A 323 6.10 -17.86 -1.71
CA PRO A 323 5.62 -18.42 -0.43
C PRO A 323 5.31 -17.36 0.64
N HIS A 324 6.13 -16.31 0.75
CA HIS A 324 5.86 -15.21 1.69
C HIS A 324 4.56 -14.45 1.37
N VAL A 325 4.24 -14.29 0.08
CA VAL A 325 3.02 -13.60 -0.37
C VAL A 325 1.79 -14.49 -0.15
N MET A 326 1.90 -15.80 -0.43
CA MET A 326 0.87 -16.79 -0.13
C MET A 326 0.52 -16.80 1.37
N ARG A 327 1.53 -16.93 2.24
CA ARG A 327 1.29 -16.95 3.71
C ARG A 327 0.76 -15.61 4.23
N PHE A 328 1.20 -14.49 3.67
CA PHE A 328 0.61 -13.17 3.96
C PHE A 328 -0.88 -13.15 3.65
N PHE A 329 -1.26 -13.66 2.48
CA PHE A 329 -2.67 -13.76 2.07
C PHE A 329 -3.48 -14.64 3.02
N LEU A 330 -2.96 -15.82 3.41
CA LEU A 330 -3.64 -16.74 4.32
C LEU A 330 -3.96 -16.09 5.69
N VAL A 331 -3.02 -15.32 6.24
CA VAL A 331 -3.26 -14.53 7.47
C VAL A 331 -4.43 -13.55 7.29
N LEU A 332 -4.46 -12.82 6.16
CA LEU A 332 -5.56 -11.88 5.91
C LEU A 332 -6.91 -12.57 5.66
N GLN A 333 -6.90 -13.72 4.97
CA GLN A 333 -8.11 -14.47 4.64
C GLN A 333 -8.84 -14.92 5.91
N GLU A 334 -8.10 -15.39 6.90
CA GLU A 334 -8.68 -15.87 8.16
C GLU A 334 -8.97 -14.70 9.12
N VAL A 335 -7.97 -13.85 9.41
CA VAL A 335 -8.05 -12.88 10.51
C VAL A 335 -8.82 -11.61 10.11
N GLY A 336 -8.91 -11.25 8.83
CA GLY A 336 -9.60 -10.04 8.39
C GLY A 336 -8.99 -8.73 8.92
N MET A 337 -7.70 -8.73 9.29
CA MET A 337 -6.98 -7.52 9.71
C MET A 337 -6.75 -6.56 8.54
N ARG A 338 -6.40 -5.30 8.82
CA ARG A 338 -6.05 -4.34 7.76
C ARG A 338 -4.71 -4.76 7.15
N ILE A 339 -4.55 -4.63 5.83
CA ILE A 339 -3.29 -4.98 5.15
C ILE A 339 -2.08 -4.27 5.77
N GLY A 340 -2.23 -3.01 6.18
CA GLY A 340 -1.17 -2.28 6.87
C GLY A 340 -0.78 -2.87 8.23
N GLU A 341 -1.72 -3.49 8.94
CA GLU A 341 -1.47 -4.20 10.20
C GLU A 341 -0.70 -5.48 9.94
N CYS A 342 -1.08 -6.26 8.91
CA CYS A 342 -0.35 -7.46 8.49
C CYS A 342 1.07 -7.15 7.98
N CYS A 343 1.28 -6.01 7.29
CA CYS A 343 2.62 -5.57 6.87
C CYS A 343 3.56 -5.29 8.06
N ALA A 344 3.01 -4.88 9.20
CA ALA A 344 3.76 -4.52 10.40
C ALA A 344 3.61 -5.58 11.51
N LEU A 345 3.14 -6.78 11.16
CA LEU A 345 2.89 -7.86 12.10
C LEU A 345 4.22 -8.30 12.73
N PRO A 346 4.34 -8.31 14.08
CA PRO A 346 5.56 -8.70 14.75
C PRO A 346 5.97 -10.14 14.43
N PHE A 347 7.27 -10.44 14.52
CA PHE A 347 7.77 -11.80 14.31
C PHE A 347 7.14 -12.80 15.29
N ASP A 348 7.06 -12.47 16.57
CA ASP A 348 6.44 -13.30 17.62
C ASP A 348 4.98 -12.89 17.86
N CYS A 349 4.15 -12.89 16.81
CA CYS A 349 2.77 -12.43 16.89
C CYS A 349 1.76 -13.47 17.42
N ILE A 350 2.16 -14.73 17.60
CA ILE A 350 1.27 -15.80 18.08
C ILE A 350 1.66 -16.26 19.47
N TYR A 351 0.67 -16.59 20.29
CA TYR A 351 0.88 -17.16 21.61
C TYR A 351 -0.21 -18.20 21.93
N PRO A 352 0.15 -19.28 22.64
CA PRO A 352 -0.81 -20.25 23.13
C PRO A 352 -1.53 -19.72 24.38
N ASP A 353 -2.75 -20.19 24.57
CA ASP A 353 -3.54 -20.08 25.78
C ASP A 353 -3.40 -21.37 26.62
N ASP A 354 -3.84 -21.32 27.88
CA ASP A 354 -3.75 -22.40 28.86
C ASP A 354 -4.49 -23.67 28.39
N GLN A 355 -5.45 -23.53 27.47
CA GLN A 355 -6.23 -24.62 26.87
C GLN A 355 -5.58 -25.21 25.59
N GLY A 356 -4.39 -24.73 25.20
CA GLY A 356 -3.67 -25.19 23.99
C GLY A 356 -4.16 -24.56 22.68
N ASP A 357 -4.99 -23.51 22.78
CA ASP A 357 -5.48 -22.73 21.66
C ASP A 357 -4.54 -21.57 21.33
N TYR A 358 -4.52 -21.12 20.08
CA TYR A 358 -3.61 -20.05 19.65
C TYR A 358 -4.34 -18.75 19.36
N PHE A 359 -3.69 -17.66 19.73
CA PHE A 359 -4.14 -16.30 19.49
C PHE A 359 -3.08 -15.52 18.73
N ILE A 360 -3.52 -14.63 17.85
CA ILE A 360 -2.66 -13.65 17.19
C ILE A 360 -2.83 -12.29 17.86
N LYS A 361 -1.71 -11.66 18.23
CA LYS A 361 -1.64 -10.31 18.77
C LYS A 361 -1.03 -9.36 17.74
N TYR A 362 -1.70 -8.23 17.50
CA TYR A 362 -1.19 -7.18 16.61
C TYR A 362 -1.68 -5.80 17.02
N TYR A 363 -0.95 -4.76 16.62
CA TYR A 363 -1.30 -3.38 16.94
C TYR A 363 -2.18 -2.76 15.84
N GLN A 364 -3.34 -2.23 16.22
CA GLN A 364 -4.24 -1.53 15.30
C GLN A 364 -3.87 -0.05 15.22
N PHE A 365 -3.05 0.34 14.24
CA PHE A 365 -2.57 1.73 14.08
C PHE A 365 -3.69 2.78 14.03
N LYS A 366 -4.82 2.45 13.40
CA LYS A 366 -5.97 3.37 13.33
C LYS A 366 -6.62 3.57 14.70
N MET A 367 -6.67 2.51 15.50
CA MET A 367 -7.34 2.49 16.80
C MET A 367 -6.40 2.80 17.97
N LYS A 368 -5.09 2.80 17.70
CA LYS A 368 -4.01 3.02 18.67
C LYS A 368 -4.08 2.08 19.88
N LYS A 369 -4.40 0.80 19.64
CA LYS A 369 -4.49 -0.24 20.67
C LYS A 369 -4.01 -1.60 20.16
N ASP A 370 -3.56 -2.43 21.09
CA ASP A 370 -3.34 -3.85 20.85
C ASP A 370 -4.67 -4.55 20.59
N HIS A 371 -4.63 -5.54 19.71
CA HIS A 371 -5.78 -6.35 19.35
C HIS A 371 -5.40 -7.82 19.31
N VAL A 372 -6.31 -8.66 19.79
CA VAL A 372 -6.11 -10.09 19.95
C VAL A 372 -7.26 -10.82 19.28
N VAL A 373 -6.93 -11.83 18.50
CA VAL A 373 -7.91 -12.63 17.76
C VAL A 373 -7.55 -14.12 17.87
N PRO A 374 -8.50 -15.02 18.12
CA PRO A 374 -8.26 -16.47 18.05
C PRO A 374 -7.96 -16.88 16.61
N ILE A 375 -7.02 -17.82 16.44
CA ILE A 375 -6.64 -18.37 15.14
C ILE A 375 -6.71 -19.90 15.13
N SER A 376 -6.85 -20.45 13.93
CA SER A 376 -6.85 -21.88 13.66
C SER A 376 -5.47 -22.53 13.89
N LYS A 377 -5.45 -23.85 14.07
CA LYS A 377 -4.19 -24.60 14.19
C LYS A 377 -3.43 -24.60 12.86
N GLU A 378 -4.17 -24.61 11.77
CA GLU A 378 -3.68 -24.54 10.40
C GLU A 378 -2.94 -23.21 10.17
N LEU A 379 -3.56 -22.07 10.54
CA LEU A 379 -2.91 -20.77 10.43
C LEU A 379 -1.72 -20.63 11.37
N THR A 380 -1.78 -21.23 12.55
CA THR A 380 -0.64 -21.30 13.47
C THR A 380 0.55 -21.97 12.79
N GLY A 381 0.34 -23.11 12.11
CA GLY A 381 1.37 -23.79 11.32
C GLY A 381 1.92 -22.90 10.19
N VAL A 382 1.04 -22.21 9.46
CA VAL A 382 1.45 -21.25 8.41
C VAL A 382 2.34 -20.12 8.95
N ILE A 383 2.01 -19.59 10.12
CA ILE A 383 2.82 -18.54 10.77
C ILE A 383 4.17 -19.10 11.21
N GLN A 384 4.21 -20.29 11.78
CA GLN A 384 5.45 -20.96 12.19
C GLN A 384 6.37 -21.28 10.99
N GLU A 385 5.81 -21.74 9.87
CA GLU A 385 6.57 -21.90 8.62
C GLU A 385 7.15 -20.58 8.13
N GLN A 386 6.38 -19.50 8.21
CA GLN A 386 6.88 -18.17 7.84
C GLN A 386 7.99 -17.70 8.77
N GLN A 387 7.85 -17.90 10.09
CA GLN A 387 8.89 -17.60 11.07
C GLN A 387 10.18 -18.37 10.77
N GLN A 388 10.06 -19.65 10.43
CA GLN A 388 11.20 -20.49 10.06
C GLN A 388 11.90 -20.00 8.79
N ALA A 389 11.14 -19.74 7.72
CA ALA A 389 11.70 -19.21 6.46
C ALA A 389 12.44 -17.88 6.65
N VAL A 390 11.89 -16.99 7.48
CA VAL A 390 12.52 -15.69 7.79
C VAL A 390 13.82 -15.86 8.58
N ARG A 391 13.87 -16.80 9.53
CA ARG A 391 15.09 -17.13 10.28
C ARG A 391 16.19 -17.68 9.37
N GLU A 392 15.82 -18.55 8.43
CA GLU A 392 16.76 -19.14 7.46
C GLU A 392 17.30 -18.09 6.48
N GLU A 393 16.46 -17.21 5.95
CA GLU A 393 16.88 -16.21 4.94
C GLU A 393 17.67 -15.04 5.56
N LEU A 394 17.26 -14.56 6.73
CA LEU A 394 17.73 -13.29 7.29
C LEU A 394 18.49 -13.43 8.63
N GLY A 395 18.51 -14.60 9.29
CA GLY A 395 19.09 -14.81 10.62
C GLY A 395 18.19 -14.34 11.78
N ALA A 396 18.71 -14.27 13.01
CA ALA A 396 18.02 -13.73 14.20
C ALA A 396 18.82 -12.57 14.83
N PRO A 397 18.17 -11.59 15.52
CA PRO A 397 16.72 -11.45 15.75
C PRO A 397 15.98 -10.72 14.61
N LYS A 398 14.65 -10.88 14.54
CA LYS A 398 13.77 -10.25 13.53
C LYS A 398 12.56 -9.60 14.17
N GLU A 399 12.20 -8.42 13.67
CA GLU A 399 11.09 -7.64 14.21
C GLU A 399 9.75 -7.97 13.55
N LEU A 400 9.76 -8.42 12.29
CA LEU A 400 8.56 -8.58 11.47
C LEU A 400 8.37 -10.02 10.99
N LEU A 401 7.11 -10.47 10.93
CA LEU A 401 6.73 -11.76 10.35
C LEU A 401 6.89 -11.77 8.82
N PHE A 402 6.58 -10.64 8.17
CA PHE A 402 6.63 -10.48 6.71
C PHE A 402 7.62 -9.38 6.28
N PRO A 403 8.94 -9.60 6.44
CA PRO A 403 9.94 -8.71 5.88
C PRO A 403 10.07 -8.91 4.36
N THR A 404 10.54 -7.87 3.66
CA THR A 404 10.98 -8.00 2.27
C THR A 404 12.24 -8.89 2.19
N PRO A 405 12.38 -9.69 1.13
CA PRO A 405 13.46 -10.68 0.99
C PRO A 405 14.83 -10.01 0.87
N LYS A 406 15.89 -10.81 1.04
CA LYS A 406 17.28 -10.38 0.87
C LYS A 406 17.63 -10.14 -0.60
N MET A 407 17.07 -10.95 -1.50
CA MET A 407 17.31 -10.89 -2.94
C MET A 407 16.03 -10.54 -3.70
N GLN A 408 16.19 -9.93 -4.87
CA GLN A 408 15.10 -9.74 -5.82
C GLN A 408 14.70 -11.09 -6.45
N LEU A 409 13.48 -11.14 -7.01
CA LEU A 409 12.99 -12.29 -7.78
C LEU A 409 14.04 -12.72 -8.82
N GLY A 410 14.44 -13.99 -8.80
CA GLY A 410 15.48 -14.55 -9.68
C GLY A 410 16.93 -14.38 -9.19
N GLY A 411 17.17 -13.88 -7.97
CA GLY A 411 18.45 -13.98 -7.26
C GLY A 411 19.60 -13.10 -7.76
N LYS A 412 19.39 -12.30 -8.82
CA LYS A 412 20.48 -11.55 -9.49
C LYS A 412 20.98 -10.33 -8.72
N ARG A 413 20.18 -9.76 -7.82
CA ARG A 413 20.47 -8.51 -7.10
C ARG A 413 19.88 -8.52 -5.71
N ALA A 414 20.55 -7.84 -4.78
CA ALA A 414 20.02 -7.57 -3.45
C ALA A 414 18.75 -6.72 -3.51
N TYR A 415 17.81 -6.98 -2.60
CA TYR A 415 16.60 -6.17 -2.47
C TYR A 415 16.94 -4.85 -1.76
N PRO A 416 16.66 -3.67 -2.35
CA PRO A 416 17.06 -2.38 -1.77
C PRO A 416 16.51 -2.08 -0.37
N ARG A 417 15.43 -2.76 0.02
CA ARG A 417 14.75 -2.59 1.32
C ARG A 417 14.79 -3.85 2.18
N ALA A 418 15.71 -4.79 1.92
CA ALA A 418 15.76 -6.09 2.58
C ALA A 418 15.55 -5.99 4.10
N GLY A 419 14.70 -6.86 4.67
CA GLY A 419 14.38 -6.85 6.09
C GLY A 419 13.30 -5.84 6.52
N LEU A 420 12.86 -4.91 5.67
CA LEU A 420 11.80 -3.94 6.00
C LEU A 420 10.40 -4.47 5.67
N ALA A 421 9.36 -3.81 6.17
CA ALA A 421 7.98 -4.15 5.87
C ALA A 421 7.64 -4.06 4.37
N TRP A 422 6.82 -5.00 3.89
CA TRP A 422 6.22 -4.92 2.56
C TRP A 422 5.38 -3.65 2.39
N SER A 423 5.30 -3.16 1.16
CA SER A 423 4.33 -2.13 0.83
C SER A 423 2.93 -2.75 0.83
N ARG A 424 1.92 -2.00 1.29
CA ARG A 424 0.51 -2.45 1.25
C ARG A 424 0.08 -2.91 -0.15
N GLY A 425 0.60 -2.28 -1.20
CA GLY A 425 0.28 -2.58 -2.60
C GLY A 425 0.91 -3.85 -3.12
N THR A 426 1.93 -4.41 -2.46
CA THR A 426 2.63 -5.59 -2.98
C THR A 426 1.71 -6.80 -3.07
N LEU A 427 0.98 -7.11 -2.00
CA LEU A 427 0.05 -8.24 -2.02
C LEU A 427 -0.97 -8.08 -3.14
N ILE A 428 -1.68 -6.94 -3.15
CA ILE A 428 -2.73 -6.65 -4.13
C ILE A 428 -2.20 -6.75 -5.57
N LYS A 429 -0.99 -6.26 -5.83
CA LYS A 429 -0.35 -6.38 -7.14
C LYS A 429 -0.13 -7.85 -7.54
N ASN A 430 0.37 -8.68 -6.63
CA ASN A 430 0.62 -10.10 -6.91
C ASN A 430 -0.70 -10.88 -7.10
N LEU A 431 -1.72 -10.62 -6.28
CA LEU A 431 -3.02 -11.27 -6.41
C LEU A 431 -3.72 -10.88 -7.71
N ASN A 432 -3.65 -9.60 -8.13
CA ASN A 432 -4.20 -9.17 -9.41
C ASN A 432 -3.44 -9.76 -10.60
N ALA A 433 -2.09 -9.83 -10.52
CA ALA A 433 -1.31 -10.49 -11.57
C ALA A 433 -1.64 -11.99 -11.67
N LEU A 434 -1.87 -12.67 -10.54
CA LEU A 434 -2.33 -14.05 -10.52
C LEU A 434 -3.73 -14.18 -11.13
N ALA A 435 -4.64 -13.26 -10.80
CA ALA A 435 -5.99 -13.21 -11.39
C ALA A 435 -5.96 -13.08 -12.90
N ASP A 436 -5.10 -12.19 -13.42
CA ASP A 436 -4.89 -11.99 -14.85
C ASP A 436 -4.30 -13.25 -15.53
N THR A 437 -3.38 -13.94 -14.86
CA THR A 437 -2.65 -15.10 -15.43
C THR A 437 -3.50 -16.36 -15.42
N GLU A 438 -4.20 -16.62 -14.32
CA GLU A 438 -5.00 -17.83 -14.10
C GLU A 438 -6.49 -17.61 -14.42
N ASN A 439 -6.83 -16.45 -14.99
CA ASN A 439 -8.18 -16.08 -15.39
C ASN A 439 -9.22 -16.26 -14.25
N ILE A 440 -8.92 -15.68 -13.08
CA ILE A 440 -9.84 -15.69 -11.94
C ILE A 440 -10.99 -14.73 -12.23
N LEU A 441 -12.19 -15.25 -12.44
CA LEU A 441 -13.34 -14.47 -12.90
C LEU A 441 -14.27 -14.05 -11.77
N GLY A 442 -14.75 -12.81 -11.85
CA GLY A 442 -15.83 -12.29 -11.05
C GLY A 442 -17.21 -12.78 -11.52
N PRO A 443 -18.29 -12.44 -10.77
CA PRO A 443 -19.66 -12.79 -11.14
C PRO A 443 -20.13 -12.23 -12.49
N ASP A 444 -19.48 -11.17 -12.99
CA ASP A 444 -19.76 -10.55 -14.29
C ASP A 444 -18.97 -11.19 -15.45
N GLY A 445 -18.21 -12.25 -15.17
CA GLY A 445 -17.37 -12.95 -16.15
C GLY A 445 -16.08 -12.21 -16.52
N SER A 446 -15.79 -11.06 -15.91
CA SER A 446 -14.55 -10.33 -16.10
C SER A 446 -13.46 -10.77 -15.10
N VAL A 447 -12.18 -10.54 -15.42
CA VAL A 447 -11.08 -10.82 -14.50
C VAL A 447 -11.25 -10.01 -13.22
N TYR A 448 -11.21 -10.69 -12.09
CA TYR A 448 -11.50 -10.09 -10.80
C TYR A 448 -10.36 -9.18 -10.32
N HIS A 449 -10.71 -7.97 -9.88
CA HIS A 449 -9.75 -7.00 -9.37
C HIS A 449 -9.83 -6.87 -7.83
N PHE A 450 -8.79 -7.36 -7.16
CA PHE A 450 -8.62 -7.29 -5.71
C PHE A 450 -8.21 -5.90 -5.22
N THR A 451 -8.72 -5.49 -4.05
CA THR A 451 -8.44 -4.21 -3.40
C THR A 451 -8.24 -4.32 -1.87
N TYR A 452 -7.66 -3.29 -1.27
CA TYR A 452 -7.05 -3.35 0.07
C TYR A 452 -7.92 -3.80 1.25
N HIS A 453 -9.24 -3.61 1.20
CA HIS A 453 -10.12 -3.88 2.35
C HIS A 453 -11.04 -5.09 2.13
N GLN A 454 -10.97 -5.74 0.96
CA GLN A 454 -11.94 -6.77 0.63
C GLN A 454 -11.80 -8.00 1.53
N PHE A 455 -10.59 -8.43 1.89
CA PHE A 455 -10.39 -9.55 2.81
C PHE A 455 -11.09 -9.34 4.15
N ARG A 456 -10.92 -8.14 4.74
CA ARG A 456 -11.62 -7.75 5.96
C ARG A 456 -13.14 -7.75 5.78
N HIS A 457 -13.64 -7.21 4.67
CA HIS A 457 -15.07 -7.26 4.36
C HIS A 457 -15.54 -8.71 4.20
N THR A 458 -14.77 -9.59 3.56
CA THR A 458 -15.07 -11.01 3.41
C THR A 458 -15.14 -11.71 4.75
N THR A 459 -14.17 -11.51 5.65
CA THR A 459 -14.21 -12.10 7.00
C THR A 459 -15.45 -11.63 7.75
N ALA A 460 -15.72 -10.32 7.75
CA ALA A 460 -16.91 -9.76 8.39
C ALA A 460 -18.21 -10.35 7.84
N THR A 461 -18.35 -10.36 6.51
CA THR A 461 -19.50 -10.90 5.80
C THR A 461 -19.68 -12.39 6.07
N ARG A 462 -18.61 -13.19 6.06
CA ARG A 462 -18.66 -14.62 6.39
C ARG A 462 -19.12 -14.84 7.83
N MET A 463 -18.59 -14.09 8.79
CA MET A 463 -19.02 -14.20 10.19
C MET A 463 -20.51 -13.87 10.35
N ILE A 464 -20.97 -12.77 9.76
CA ILE A 464 -22.38 -12.37 9.79
C ILE A 464 -23.28 -13.41 9.12
N ASN A 465 -22.89 -13.91 7.94
CA ASN A 465 -23.65 -14.94 7.21
C ASN A 465 -23.67 -16.28 7.95
N ASN A 466 -22.64 -16.57 8.75
CA ASN A 466 -22.57 -17.72 9.64
C ASN A 466 -23.26 -17.46 11.00
N GLY A 467 -24.10 -16.42 11.11
CA GLY A 467 -24.91 -16.12 12.29
C GLY A 467 -24.13 -15.56 13.49
N VAL A 468 -22.89 -15.11 13.32
CA VAL A 468 -22.15 -14.46 14.40
C VAL A 468 -22.79 -13.11 14.72
N PRO A 469 -23.16 -12.83 15.99
CA PRO A 469 -23.81 -11.58 16.34
C PRO A 469 -22.98 -10.34 15.98
N GLN A 470 -23.63 -9.25 15.57
CA GLN A 470 -22.95 -8.05 15.05
C GLN A 470 -21.94 -7.44 16.04
N HIS A 471 -22.26 -7.43 17.34
CA HIS A 471 -21.37 -6.90 18.38
C HIS A 471 -20.08 -7.75 18.53
N ILE A 472 -20.15 -9.04 18.20
CA ILE A 472 -19.01 -9.96 18.19
C ILE A 472 -18.14 -9.71 16.98
N VAL A 473 -18.74 -9.53 15.80
CA VAL A 473 -17.99 -9.12 14.60
C VAL A 473 -17.33 -7.75 14.81
N GLN A 474 -18.00 -6.82 15.52
CA GLN A 474 -17.43 -5.53 15.92
C GLN A 474 -16.16 -5.72 16.76
N ARG A 475 -16.23 -6.56 17.81
CA ARG A 475 -15.08 -6.83 18.70
C ARG A 475 -13.97 -7.59 17.97
N TYR A 476 -14.29 -8.66 17.23
CA TYR A 476 -13.34 -9.45 16.43
C TYR A 476 -12.53 -8.58 15.48
N LEU A 477 -13.19 -7.64 14.79
CA LEU A 477 -12.53 -6.74 13.84
C LEU A 477 -11.90 -5.51 14.52
N GLY A 478 -12.23 -5.20 15.78
CA GLY A 478 -11.78 -3.98 16.47
C GLY A 478 -12.40 -2.71 15.90
N HIS A 479 -13.72 -2.72 15.65
CA HIS A 479 -14.49 -1.54 15.26
C HIS A 479 -14.85 -0.70 16.49
N GLU A 480 -14.71 0.62 16.37
CA GLU A 480 -14.98 1.57 17.47
C GLU A 480 -16.46 1.77 17.71
N THR A 481 -17.24 1.86 16.64
CA THR A 481 -18.67 2.12 16.71
C THR A 481 -19.47 1.01 16.06
N PRO A 482 -20.69 0.71 16.56
CA PRO A 482 -21.59 -0.27 15.94
C PRO A 482 -21.88 0.04 14.47
N THR A 483 -21.96 1.32 14.11
CA THR A 483 -22.19 1.80 12.74
C THR A 483 -21.16 1.28 11.73
N MET A 484 -19.91 1.06 12.15
CA MET A 484 -18.88 0.47 11.30
C MET A 484 -19.17 -1.00 10.93
N THR A 485 -19.90 -1.71 11.79
CA THR A 485 -20.31 -3.10 11.57
C THR A 485 -21.71 -3.17 10.95
N SER A 486 -22.57 -2.18 11.15
CA SER A 486 -23.94 -2.16 10.60
C SER A 486 -23.96 -2.20 9.07
N THR A 487 -22.87 -1.79 8.42
CA THR A 487 -22.73 -1.93 6.96
C THR A 487 -22.82 -3.39 6.49
N TYR A 488 -22.54 -4.38 7.36
CA TYR A 488 -22.68 -5.80 7.04
C TYR A 488 -24.07 -6.38 7.38
N ALA A 489 -24.87 -5.69 8.21
CA ALA A 489 -26.18 -6.18 8.63
C ALA A 489 -27.13 -6.38 7.45
N HIS A 490 -27.09 -5.49 6.45
CA HIS A 490 -27.88 -5.62 5.22
C HIS A 490 -27.56 -6.88 4.40
N ILE A 491 -26.35 -7.46 4.55
CA ILE A 491 -25.98 -8.69 3.84
C ILE A 491 -26.63 -9.90 4.50
N MET A 492 -26.82 -9.87 5.82
CA MET A 492 -27.55 -10.92 6.54
C MET A 492 -28.99 -10.99 6.03
N ASP A 493 -29.66 -9.85 5.86
CA ASP A 493 -31.04 -9.82 5.37
C ASP A 493 -31.18 -10.42 3.96
N GLU A 494 -30.29 -10.11 3.02
CA GLU A 494 -30.35 -10.67 1.66
C GLU A 494 -29.89 -12.13 1.59
N THR A 495 -28.88 -12.50 2.39
CA THR A 495 -28.33 -13.86 2.42
C THR A 495 -29.28 -14.80 3.14
N LEU A 496 -29.82 -14.41 4.30
CA LEU A 496 -30.89 -15.14 4.98
C LEU A 496 -32.11 -15.22 4.07
N LYS A 497 -32.55 -14.13 3.42
CA LYS A 497 -33.67 -14.23 2.47
C LYS A 497 -33.40 -15.19 1.32
N LYS A 498 -32.16 -15.27 0.80
CA LYS A 498 -31.79 -16.20 -0.29
C LYS A 498 -31.63 -17.64 0.18
N GLU A 499 -30.99 -17.87 1.34
CA GLU A 499 -30.90 -19.18 1.97
C GLU A 499 -32.30 -19.65 2.35
N PHE A 500 -33.09 -18.86 3.09
CA PHE A 500 -34.50 -19.14 3.41
C PHE A 500 -35.39 -19.29 2.17
N ALA A 501 -35.17 -18.55 1.09
CA ALA A 501 -35.87 -18.78 -0.18
C ALA A 501 -35.42 -20.07 -0.88
N ALA A 502 -34.18 -20.53 -0.65
CA ALA A 502 -33.69 -21.84 -1.09
C ALA A 502 -34.19 -22.98 -0.18
N PHE A 503 -34.53 -22.69 1.07
CA PHE A 503 -35.32 -23.58 1.94
C PHE A 503 -36.81 -23.50 1.54
N GLN A 504 -37.17 -24.18 0.46
CA GLN A 504 -38.60 -24.45 0.19
C GLN A 504 -39.10 -25.50 1.18
N GLY A 505 -39.54 -25.06 2.37
CA GLY A 505 -40.26 -25.93 3.28
C GLY A 505 -40.17 -25.56 4.74
N LYS A 506 -41.31 -25.79 5.40
CA LYS A 506 -41.54 -25.85 6.85
C LYS A 506 -40.43 -26.63 7.57
N MET A 507 -39.75 -26.01 8.53
CA MET A 507 -38.77 -26.70 9.38
C MET A 507 -39.47 -27.46 10.49
N VAL A 508 -39.00 -28.67 10.82
CA VAL A 508 -39.62 -29.55 11.81
C VAL A 508 -38.65 -29.78 12.98
N ASP A 509 -39.14 -29.67 14.21
CA ASP A 509 -38.38 -30.07 15.41
C ASP A 509 -38.60 -31.54 15.81
N ILE A 510 -37.91 -31.99 16.85
CA ILE A 510 -38.01 -33.37 17.38
C ILE A 510 -39.42 -33.78 17.85
N ASN A 511 -40.31 -32.80 18.06
CA ASN A 511 -41.69 -33.02 18.49
C ASN A 511 -42.67 -32.99 17.31
N GLY A 512 -42.19 -32.80 16.08
CA GLY A 512 -43.02 -32.66 14.89
C GLY A 512 -43.63 -31.27 14.73
N LYS A 513 -43.20 -30.27 15.54
CA LYS A 513 -43.70 -28.90 15.39
C LYS A 513 -43.05 -28.25 14.18
N ILE A 514 -43.91 -27.68 13.34
CA ILE A 514 -43.54 -26.91 12.15
C ILE A 514 -43.23 -25.47 12.55
N TYR A 515 -42.13 -24.94 12.04
CA TYR A 515 -41.74 -23.54 12.16
C TYR A 515 -41.75 -22.89 10.78
N GLU A 516 -42.36 -21.71 10.70
CA GLU A 516 -42.25 -20.85 9.53
C GLU A 516 -40.91 -20.08 9.58
N PRO A 517 -40.31 -19.73 8.42
CA PRO A 517 -38.98 -19.11 8.35
C PRO A 517 -38.81 -17.84 9.20
N GLU A 518 -39.90 -17.10 9.39
CA GLU A 518 -39.94 -15.81 10.09
C GLU A 518 -39.77 -15.95 11.61
N ASP A 519 -40.23 -17.07 12.19
CA ASP A 519 -40.18 -17.32 13.64
C ASP A 519 -38.77 -17.66 14.15
N ILE A 520 -37.92 -18.19 13.27
CA ILE A 520 -36.54 -18.62 13.58
C ILE A 520 -35.59 -17.41 13.65
N ALA A 521 -35.84 -16.39 12.83
CA ALA A 521 -35.03 -15.17 12.80
C ALA A 521 -35.12 -14.38 14.12
N ILE A 522 -36.27 -14.42 14.80
CA ILE A 522 -36.52 -13.72 16.06
C ILE A 522 -35.79 -14.40 17.23
N THR A 523 -35.67 -15.72 17.23
CA THR A 523 -35.06 -16.48 18.34
C THR A 523 -33.53 -16.39 18.38
N LEU A 524 -32.88 -15.97 17.30
CA LEU A 524 -31.41 -15.88 17.18
C LEU A 524 -30.82 -14.55 17.68
N VAL A 525 -31.66 -13.55 18.01
CA VAL A 525 -31.25 -12.14 18.16
C VAL A 525 -31.15 -11.68 19.63
N GLU A 526 -31.60 -12.47 20.61
CA GLU A 526 -31.63 -12.02 22.01
C GLU A 526 -30.29 -12.23 22.76
N GLY A 527 -29.51 -11.14 22.83
CA GLY A 527 -28.89 -10.58 24.05
C GLY A 527 -27.62 -11.20 24.67
N SER A 528 -26.57 -10.39 24.88
CA SER A 528 -25.84 -10.24 26.18
C SER A 528 -24.80 -9.08 26.17
N ASP A 529 -24.42 -8.67 27.39
CA ASP A 529 -23.67 -7.49 27.90
C ASP A 529 -22.29 -7.19 27.23
N PRO A 530 -21.92 -5.93 26.92
CA PRO A 530 -20.73 -5.57 26.14
C PRO A 530 -19.35 -5.78 26.81
N ASP A 531 -19.29 -5.82 28.14
CA ASP A 531 -18.04 -5.53 28.85
C ASP A 531 -17.18 -6.75 29.22
N ASP A 532 -17.66 -7.98 29.06
CA ASP A 532 -16.88 -9.17 29.43
C ASP A 532 -16.97 -10.31 28.41
N ILE A 533 -16.31 -10.11 27.26
CA ILE A 533 -16.16 -11.15 26.23
C ILE A 533 -14.69 -11.55 26.16
N ASP A 534 -14.38 -12.66 26.84
CA ASP A 534 -13.09 -13.33 26.81
C ASP A 534 -12.80 -13.91 25.41
N ALA A 535 -11.53 -13.93 25.04
CA ALA A 535 -11.09 -14.43 23.74
C ALA A 535 -11.47 -15.92 23.50
N GLN A 536 -11.67 -16.68 24.59
CA GLN A 536 -12.21 -18.05 24.58
C GLN A 536 -13.71 -18.12 24.23
N TRP A 537 -14.50 -17.15 24.68
CA TRP A 537 -15.91 -17.01 24.31
C TRP A 537 -16.02 -16.74 22.79
N LEU A 538 -15.13 -15.87 22.27
CA LEU A 538 -15.08 -15.52 20.84
C LEU A 538 -14.86 -16.76 19.96
N LYS A 539 -14.00 -17.69 20.39
CA LYS A 539 -13.73 -18.93 19.66
C LYS A 539 -14.91 -19.90 19.64
N LYS A 540 -15.64 -20.05 20.75
CA LYS A 540 -16.77 -20.99 20.88
C LYS A 540 -18.01 -20.59 20.07
N ASN A 541 -18.11 -19.31 19.72
CA ASN A 541 -19.33 -18.68 19.17
C ASN A 541 -19.24 -18.31 17.67
N ILE A 542 -18.19 -18.77 16.98
CA ILE A 542 -17.96 -18.54 15.54
C ILE A 542 -18.62 -19.62 14.65
N ALA A 543 -19.26 -20.63 15.22
CA ALA A 543 -19.88 -21.73 14.48
C ALA A 543 -21.39 -21.83 14.75
N VAL A 544 -22.22 -21.32 13.83
CA VAL A 544 -23.56 -21.90 13.64
C VAL A 544 -23.34 -23.32 13.10
N GLN A 545 -23.76 -24.32 13.88
CA GLN A 545 -23.46 -25.72 13.59
C GLN A 545 -24.47 -26.31 12.61
N SER A 546 -24.05 -26.44 11.35
CA SER A 546 -24.68 -27.38 10.41
C SER A 546 -24.43 -28.80 10.92
N LEU A 547 -25.50 -29.58 11.12
CA LEU A 547 -25.43 -30.96 11.56
C LEU A 547 -25.58 -31.90 10.36
N PRO A 548 -25.07 -33.14 10.42
CA PRO A 548 -25.20 -34.11 9.32
C PRO A 548 -26.64 -34.42 8.91
N ASN A 549 -27.61 -34.19 9.79
CA ASN A 549 -29.02 -34.48 9.60
C ASN A 549 -29.95 -33.28 9.88
N GLY A 550 -29.42 -32.06 9.99
CA GLY A 550 -30.24 -30.88 10.27
C GLY A 550 -29.41 -29.67 10.73
N LEU A 551 -30.02 -28.84 11.57
CA LEU A 551 -29.46 -27.61 12.13
C LEU A 551 -29.62 -27.59 13.65
N CYS A 552 -28.66 -26.93 14.32
CA CYS A 552 -28.74 -26.65 15.74
C CYS A 552 -29.20 -25.21 15.98
N SER A 553 -30.33 -25.02 16.66
CA SER A 553 -30.87 -23.73 17.08
C SER A 553 -30.48 -23.35 18.51
N LEU A 554 -29.47 -24.01 19.11
CA LEU A 554 -29.01 -23.69 20.46
C LEU A 554 -28.49 -22.25 20.47
N PRO A 555 -29.02 -21.35 21.32
CA PRO A 555 -28.52 -19.99 21.41
C PRO A 555 -27.04 -20.01 21.77
N VAL A 556 -26.25 -19.30 20.97
CA VAL A 556 -24.79 -19.23 21.07
C VAL A 556 -24.33 -18.77 22.48
N VAL A 557 -25.17 -18.02 23.18
CA VAL A 557 -24.96 -17.55 24.56
C VAL A 557 -24.90 -18.69 25.60
N GLN A 558 -25.53 -19.84 25.33
CA GLN A 558 -25.56 -20.99 26.25
C GLN A 558 -24.31 -21.90 26.17
N GLY A 559 -23.35 -21.59 25.28
CA GLY A 559 -22.07 -22.29 25.19
C GLY A 559 -22.09 -23.59 24.36
N SER A 560 -21.01 -24.38 24.44
CA SER A 560 -20.88 -25.64 23.70
C SER A 560 -21.94 -26.65 24.14
N CYS A 561 -22.49 -27.40 23.17
CA CYS A 561 -23.50 -28.43 23.47
C CYS A 561 -23.00 -29.40 24.56
N PRO A 562 -23.69 -29.53 25.70
CA PRO A 562 -23.29 -30.46 26.77
C PRO A 562 -23.57 -31.93 26.42
N HIS A 563 -24.19 -32.20 25.26
CA HIS A 563 -24.66 -33.51 24.87
C HIS A 563 -24.08 -33.96 23.52
N ALA A 564 -23.06 -34.81 23.56
CA ALA A 564 -22.61 -35.53 22.37
C ALA A 564 -23.69 -36.54 21.93
N ASN A 565 -24.06 -36.52 20.64
CA ASN A 565 -24.99 -37.46 20.01
C ASN A 565 -26.46 -37.45 20.49
N ALA A 566 -26.93 -36.36 21.10
CA ALA A 566 -28.32 -36.26 21.57
C ALA A 566 -29.26 -35.50 20.62
N CYS A 567 -28.82 -35.14 19.40
CA CYS A 567 -29.56 -34.22 18.52
C CYS A 567 -31.02 -34.65 18.25
N LEU A 568 -31.27 -35.94 18.04
CA LEU A 568 -32.64 -36.44 17.79
C LEU A 568 -33.55 -36.39 19.01
N ASN A 569 -33.02 -36.10 20.20
CA ASN A 569 -33.77 -35.86 21.42
C ASN A 569 -33.48 -34.46 22.01
N CYS A 570 -32.87 -33.57 21.21
CA CYS A 570 -32.52 -32.23 21.63
C CYS A 570 -33.62 -31.24 21.21
N PRO A 571 -34.15 -30.42 22.14
CA PRO A 571 -35.19 -29.44 21.82
C PRO A 571 -34.71 -28.33 20.87
N ASN A 572 -33.40 -28.20 20.67
CA ASN A 572 -32.77 -27.24 19.75
C ASN A 572 -32.47 -27.82 18.37
N PHE A 573 -32.83 -29.08 18.09
CA PHE A 573 -32.62 -29.67 16.78
C PHE A 573 -33.74 -29.29 15.81
N ARG A 574 -33.39 -28.89 14.60
CA ARG A 574 -34.31 -28.58 13.50
C ARG A 574 -33.87 -29.29 12.24
N THR A 575 -34.81 -29.72 11.40
CA THR A 575 -34.48 -30.38 10.13
C THR A 575 -35.56 -30.13 9.08
N ASP A 576 -35.28 -30.50 7.84
CA ASP A 576 -36.14 -30.27 6.69
C ASP A 576 -36.15 -31.48 5.73
N HIS A 577 -36.90 -31.37 4.64
CA HIS A 577 -37.11 -32.44 3.66
C HIS A 577 -35.81 -32.94 3.00
N ARG A 578 -34.73 -32.13 2.95
CA ARG A 578 -33.44 -32.52 2.34
C ARG A 578 -32.74 -33.62 3.14
N TYR A 579 -33.05 -33.72 4.42
CA TYR A 579 -32.52 -34.74 5.32
C TYR A 579 -33.46 -35.93 5.52
N LEU A 580 -34.63 -35.95 4.84
CA LEU A 580 -35.61 -37.03 4.94
C LEU A 580 -35.04 -38.42 4.60
N PRO A 581 -34.22 -38.60 3.53
CA PRO A 581 -33.58 -39.89 3.27
C PRO A 581 -32.69 -40.38 4.42
N GLN A 582 -31.97 -39.47 5.06
CA GLN A 582 -31.07 -39.74 6.18
C GLN A 582 -31.86 -40.13 7.43
N HIS A 583 -32.97 -39.44 7.72
CA HIS A 583 -33.87 -39.80 8.83
C HIS A 583 -34.52 -41.17 8.62
N ARG A 584 -34.94 -41.50 7.39
CA ARG A 584 -35.49 -42.82 7.04
C ARG A 584 -34.47 -43.94 7.22
N ASP A 585 -33.24 -43.74 6.72
CA ASP A 585 -32.15 -44.72 6.92
C ASP A 585 -31.83 -44.89 8.41
N GLN A 586 -31.80 -43.81 9.17
CA GLN A 586 -31.55 -43.85 10.61
C GLN A 586 -32.69 -44.53 11.39
N LEU A 587 -33.95 -44.34 10.98
CA LEU A 587 -35.10 -45.05 11.55
C LEU A 587 -34.98 -46.56 11.31
N ALA A 588 -34.71 -46.97 10.06
CA ALA A 588 -34.57 -48.38 9.70
C ALA A 588 -33.42 -49.08 10.46
N LYS A 589 -32.30 -48.37 10.67
CA LYS A 589 -31.18 -48.86 11.51
C LYS A 589 -31.58 -48.99 12.98
N THR A 590 -32.27 -47.98 13.52
CA THR A 590 -32.71 -47.97 14.92
C THR A 590 -33.70 -49.11 15.20
N GLU A 591 -34.62 -49.40 14.27
CA GLU A 591 -35.57 -50.52 14.40
C GLU A 591 -34.88 -51.89 14.43
N LYS A 592 -33.84 -52.08 13.62
CA LYS A 592 -33.01 -53.30 13.67
C LYS A 592 -32.32 -53.44 15.03
N ILE A 593 -31.78 -52.35 15.58
CA ILE A 593 -31.14 -52.34 16.90
C ILE A 593 -32.17 -52.69 18.00
N ILE A 594 -33.38 -52.13 17.95
CA ILE A 594 -34.46 -52.45 18.90
C ILE A 594 -34.82 -53.94 18.85
N ALA A 595 -34.96 -54.51 17.65
CA ALA A 595 -35.25 -55.94 17.48
C ALA A 595 -34.14 -56.82 18.10
N THR A 596 -32.87 -56.46 17.90
CA THR A 596 -31.73 -57.14 18.53
C THR A 596 -31.73 -56.98 20.06
N CYS A 597 -32.05 -55.79 20.58
CA CYS A 597 -32.14 -55.56 22.03
C CYS A 597 -33.26 -56.39 22.68
N LYS A 598 -34.42 -56.53 22.01
CA LYS A 598 -35.54 -57.37 22.46
C LYS A 598 -35.15 -58.85 22.52
N ALA A 599 -34.48 -59.35 21.49
CA ALA A 599 -34.04 -60.74 21.44
C ALA A 599 -32.99 -61.10 22.52
N ASN A 600 -32.18 -60.13 22.93
CA ASN A 600 -31.09 -60.31 23.91
C ASN A 600 -31.43 -59.81 25.33
N GLY A 601 -32.63 -59.28 25.57
CA GLY A 601 -33.05 -58.77 26.88
C GLY A 601 -32.34 -57.50 27.36
N TRP A 602 -31.81 -56.66 26.46
CA TRP A 602 -31.05 -55.45 26.80
C TRP A 602 -31.96 -54.25 27.08
N GLN A 603 -32.52 -54.22 28.29
CA GLN A 603 -33.60 -53.30 28.65
C GLN A 603 -33.23 -51.81 28.55
N ARG A 604 -32.01 -51.43 28.97
CA ARG A 604 -31.55 -50.03 28.94
C ARG A 604 -31.32 -49.50 27.51
N GLN A 605 -30.74 -50.33 26.64
CA GLN A 605 -30.51 -49.97 25.24
C GLN A 605 -31.83 -49.92 24.46
N LEU A 606 -32.79 -50.78 24.82
CA LEU A 606 -34.14 -50.76 24.27
C LEU A 606 -34.84 -49.42 24.57
N GLU A 607 -34.84 -48.98 25.83
CA GLU A 607 -35.43 -47.69 26.24
C GLU A 607 -34.80 -46.49 25.50
N MET A 608 -33.47 -46.46 25.37
CA MET A 608 -32.77 -45.40 24.65
C MET A 608 -33.13 -45.35 23.16
N ASN A 609 -33.16 -46.51 22.48
CA ASN A 609 -33.46 -46.56 21.05
C ASN A 609 -34.96 -46.36 20.76
N ASP A 610 -35.86 -46.74 21.67
CA ASP A 610 -37.29 -46.45 21.55
C ASP A 610 -37.56 -44.93 21.63
N SER A 611 -36.83 -44.20 22.49
CA SER A 611 -36.91 -42.73 22.52
C SER A 611 -36.44 -42.10 21.20
N VAL A 612 -35.30 -42.55 20.65
CA VAL A 612 -34.78 -42.07 19.36
C VAL A 612 -35.74 -42.41 18.21
N LYS A 613 -36.32 -43.62 18.21
CA LYS A 613 -37.35 -44.03 17.24
C LYS A 613 -38.57 -43.12 17.32
N SER A 614 -39.05 -42.79 18.52
CA SER A 614 -40.20 -41.91 18.70
C SER A 614 -39.96 -40.53 18.10
N SER A 615 -38.79 -39.93 18.32
CA SER A 615 -38.43 -38.64 17.74
C SER A 615 -38.28 -38.70 16.22
N LEU A 616 -37.68 -39.76 15.68
CA LEU A 616 -37.55 -39.95 14.22
C LEU A 616 -38.91 -40.06 13.53
N VAL A 617 -39.86 -40.80 14.11
CA VAL A 617 -41.23 -40.90 13.57
C VAL A 617 -41.91 -39.52 13.56
N LYS A 618 -41.82 -38.78 14.67
CA LYS A 618 -42.39 -37.43 14.78
C LYS A 618 -41.75 -36.41 13.84
N ILE A 619 -40.49 -36.60 13.45
CA ILE A 619 -39.80 -35.77 12.45
C ILE A 619 -40.25 -36.16 11.03
N ILE A 620 -40.32 -37.46 10.74
CA ILE A 620 -40.59 -37.98 9.39
C ILE A 620 -42.04 -37.70 8.97
N GLU A 621 -43.03 -37.92 9.86
CA GLU A 621 -44.46 -37.75 9.53
C GLU A 621 -44.79 -36.35 8.95
N PRO A 622 -44.43 -35.22 9.60
CA PRO A 622 -44.69 -33.89 9.05
C PRO A 622 -43.90 -33.61 7.77
N LEU A 623 -42.67 -34.12 7.64
CA LEU A 623 -41.83 -33.93 6.45
C LEU A 623 -42.37 -34.67 5.21
N GLU A 624 -43.06 -35.79 5.40
CA GLU A 624 -43.69 -36.56 4.32
C GLU A 624 -45.01 -35.92 3.84
N VAL A 625 -45.79 -35.37 4.77
CA VAL A 625 -47.02 -34.62 4.46
C VAL A 625 -46.69 -33.31 3.74
N SER A 626 -45.61 -32.64 4.14
CA SER A 626 -45.16 -31.38 3.53
C SER A 626 -44.61 -31.54 2.10
N GLY A 627 -44.24 -32.76 1.69
CA GLY A 627 -43.68 -33.05 0.37
C GLY A 627 -44.73 -33.31 -0.74
N HIS A 628 -46.02 -33.35 -0.40
CA HIS A 628 -47.11 -33.61 -1.36
C HIS A 628 -47.79 -32.34 -1.91
N ASP A 629 -47.50 -31.16 -1.34
CA ASP A 629 -48.09 -29.87 -1.73
C ASP A 629 -47.03 -28.89 -2.31
N ALA A 630 -45.96 -29.40 -2.93
CA ALA A 630 -44.91 -28.61 -3.59
C ALA A 630 -44.85 -28.86 -5.10
#